data_AF-A0A938SV87-F1
#
_entry.id   AF-A0A938SV87-F1
#
_cell.length_a   1.000
_cell.length_b   1.000
_cell.length_c   1.000
_cell.angle_alpha   90.00
_cell.angle_beta   90.00
_cell.angle_gamma   90.00
#
_symmetry.space_group_name_H-M   'P 1'
#
loop_
_entity.id
_entity.type
_entity.pdbx_description
1 polymer ?
#
loop_
_entity_poly.entity_id
_entity_poly.type
_entity_poly.pdbx_seq_one_letter_code
_entity_poly.pdbx_strand_id
1 'polypeptide(L)'
;MARPPADVTKIPRGGGARGGAGQAAAQALLCAGARPAPGRRRSRGAAGSSGRRSEAMRVIIIAMGLLLAGPARAQAPAAPLAIDLAGAERMALANNATLQASRSALDASRWARRASDLAFLPTGGFSSSVTRVDARSLEQANQAQVGFEAILGALGVGADEVQIDPFLYRDTYRSALSLNQEFPLNLHLIGGSRMARAGERAAGAGFRAERDAVQFAVRQAYFRLLAARDLLAVAEAGLAAAENRALLAAEREALGMLNRADRLFWEVPVGAARSDLAGARAAATLAEMDLNRLLGLALETPLAPAPVDETVLARAAALAAESPAALVQRRLAASPRALAVAAGEDLAAAGKLTAAAGLAPSLHFAVNVGWRENDTAALDDYRTWSATALVMLPVFDLPARWTQYRRAAAEERRSRYTADDSRAQLGLAVHAAWHEVQRARESRGHRERAAQQAEATLVLMEDRYGLGHLSEFDLVDVQTAATAARAAAVAARYEELAALAALESLLGGSAAGGGEEDR
;
A
#
# COMPACT_ATOMS: atom_id res chain seq x y z
N MET A 1 48.85 45.56 9.79
CA MET A 1 47.80 46.58 10.02
C MET A 1 46.52 46.08 9.37
N ALA A 2 45.31 46.20 9.92
CA ALA A 2 44.85 46.33 11.31
C ALA A 2 43.38 45.85 11.35
N ARG A 3 42.85 45.47 12.52
CA ARG A 3 41.47 44.93 12.69
C ARG A 3 40.37 46.01 12.65
N PRO A 4 39.09 45.65 12.44
CA PRO A 4 37.91 46.50 12.69
C PRO A 4 37.63 46.67 14.21
N PRO A 5 36.72 47.58 14.63
CA PRO A 5 35.32 47.24 14.99
C PRO A 5 34.31 48.22 14.31
N ALA A 6 33.02 48.43 14.64
CA ALA A 6 32.04 48.02 15.67
C ALA A 6 30.64 47.88 14.98
N ASP A 7 29.57 47.23 15.45
CA ASP A 7 28.94 46.92 16.76
C ASP A 7 27.90 47.97 17.26
N VAL A 8 27.02 47.54 18.19
CA VAL A 8 25.93 48.24 18.93
C VAL A 8 24.48 47.90 18.51
N THR A 9 24.04 46.75 19.03
CA THR A 9 22.76 46.50 19.73
C THR A 9 21.77 47.67 19.96
N LYS A 10 20.45 47.38 19.86
CA LYS A 10 19.50 47.57 21.00
C LYS A 10 18.10 46.97 20.79
N ILE A 11 17.62 46.27 21.83
CA ILE A 11 16.21 45.96 22.10
C ILE A 11 15.65 47.08 23.00
N PRO A 12 14.35 47.39 22.93
CA PRO A 12 13.58 47.50 24.17
C PRO A 12 12.29 46.66 24.17
N ARG A 13 11.82 46.37 25.39
CA ARG A 13 10.63 45.56 25.71
C ARG A 13 9.36 46.41 25.81
N GLY A 14 8.21 45.73 25.74
CA GLY A 14 6.91 46.19 26.24
C GLY A 14 5.97 46.63 25.12
N GLY A 15 4.71 46.21 25.05
CA GLY A 15 3.95 45.31 25.93
C GLY A 15 2.47 45.70 25.89
N GLY A 16 1.55 44.74 25.81
CA GLY A 16 0.11 45.08 25.81
C GLY A 16 -0.80 44.17 24.99
N ALA A 17 -1.28 43.10 25.64
CA ALA A 17 -2.67 42.65 25.62
C ALA A 17 -3.45 42.38 24.30
N ARG A 18 -3.94 41.12 24.24
CA ARG A 18 -5.28 40.67 23.81
C ARG A 18 -5.65 40.58 22.32
N GLY A 19 -5.78 39.32 21.88
CA GLY A 19 -6.97 38.84 21.16
C GLY A 19 -6.81 38.68 19.64
N GLY A 20 -7.11 37.50 19.10
CA GLY A 20 -7.22 37.34 17.64
C GLY A 20 -6.72 36.05 16.99
N ALA A 21 -6.66 34.92 17.68
CA ALA A 21 -6.77 33.61 17.04
C ALA A 21 -8.13 33.01 17.45
N GLY A 22 -8.97 32.46 16.59
CA GLY A 22 -8.76 32.13 15.18
C GLY A 22 -9.69 30.97 14.87
N GLN A 23 -10.93 31.25 14.46
CA GLN A 23 -11.90 30.24 14.09
C GLN A 23 -12.26 30.38 12.61
N ALA A 24 -11.78 29.43 11.82
CA ALA A 24 -12.25 29.13 10.49
C ALA A 24 -12.92 27.75 10.49
N ALA A 25 -13.71 27.48 9.45
CA ALA A 25 -14.39 26.22 9.14
C ALA A 25 -15.64 25.84 9.97
N ALA A 26 -16.77 26.33 9.44
CA ALA A 26 -17.89 25.51 8.97
C ALA A 26 -18.65 24.62 9.98
N GLN A 27 -19.84 25.08 10.36
CA GLN A 27 -20.97 24.22 10.69
C GLN A 27 -22.10 24.43 9.68
N ALA A 28 -22.57 23.34 9.08
CA ALA A 28 -23.95 23.18 8.66
C ALA A 28 -24.25 21.68 8.48
N LEU A 29 -25.15 21.13 9.30
CA LEU A 29 -26.34 20.40 8.87
C LEU A 29 -27.03 19.73 10.07
N LEU A 30 -28.32 20.04 10.21
CA LEU A 30 -29.40 19.19 10.75
C LEU A 30 -29.29 18.68 12.20
N CYS A 31 -30.35 18.53 12.99
CA CYS A 31 -31.69 19.13 13.11
C CYS A 31 -32.45 18.23 14.11
N ALA A 32 -33.46 18.81 14.76
CA ALA A 32 -34.56 18.13 15.46
C ALA A 32 -34.28 17.39 16.80
N GLY A 33 -35.13 17.67 17.80
CA GLY A 33 -35.64 16.57 18.63
C GLY A 33 -35.60 16.67 20.16
N ALA A 34 -35.50 17.85 20.78
CA ALA A 34 -35.57 17.95 22.26
C ALA A 34 -36.95 18.41 22.77
N ARG A 35 -37.67 17.52 23.46
CA ARG A 35 -38.75 17.85 24.42
C ARG A 35 -38.68 16.91 25.64
N PRO A 36 -39.23 17.29 26.80
CA PRO A 36 -38.46 17.20 28.04
C PRO A 36 -38.84 16.06 28.99
N ALA A 37 -37.97 15.85 29.99
CA ALA A 37 -38.18 14.90 31.08
C ALA A 37 -39.33 15.29 32.03
N PRO A 38 -40.03 14.32 32.64
CA PRO A 38 -40.85 14.53 33.82
C PRO A 38 -40.09 14.18 35.12
N GLY A 39 -40.25 15.03 36.14
CA GLY A 39 -39.63 14.84 37.45
C GLY A 39 -40.34 13.82 38.36
N ARG A 40 -39.60 13.28 39.33
CA ARG A 40 -40.14 12.46 40.43
C ARG A 40 -41.07 13.27 41.33
N ARG A 41 -42.22 12.72 41.73
CA ARG A 41 -42.56 12.50 43.17
C ARG A 41 -43.88 11.75 43.45
N ARG A 42 -43.83 10.98 44.54
CA ARG A 42 -44.93 10.51 45.41
C ARG A 42 -45.92 9.48 44.86
N SER A 43 -45.50 8.22 44.94
CA SER A 43 -46.40 7.07 45.14
C SER A 43 -47.11 7.15 46.51
N ARG A 44 -48.45 7.14 46.50
CA ARG A 44 -49.25 6.59 47.62
C ARG A 44 -49.31 5.07 47.43
N GLY A 45 -49.29 4.32 48.53
CA GLY A 45 -49.30 2.86 48.48
C GLY A 45 -50.69 2.26 48.27
N ALA A 46 -50.72 1.06 47.68
CA ALA A 46 -51.76 0.05 47.85
C ALA A 46 -51.10 -1.33 47.68
N ALA A 47 -51.51 -2.32 48.48
CA ALA A 47 -50.96 -3.67 48.45
C ALA A 47 -51.52 -4.50 47.28
N GLY A 48 -50.80 -5.53 46.84
CA GLY A 48 -51.26 -6.41 45.75
C GLY A 48 -50.31 -7.57 45.40
N SER A 49 -50.41 -8.66 46.17
CA SER A 49 -50.08 -10.05 45.83
C SER A 49 -48.90 -10.38 44.89
N SER A 50 -47.91 -11.08 45.47
CA SER A 50 -46.85 -11.86 44.82
C SER A 50 -47.35 -13.02 43.92
N GLY A 51 -46.51 -13.44 42.95
CA GLY A 51 -46.30 -14.87 42.66
C GLY A 51 -46.24 -15.31 41.19
N ARG A 52 -45.35 -16.27 40.89
CA ARG A 52 -45.29 -17.12 39.68
C ARG A 52 -44.89 -16.50 38.32
N ARG A 53 -43.72 -15.83 38.21
CA ARG A 53 -43.03 -15.62 36.90
C ARG A 53 -41.48 -15.71 36.92
N SER A 54 -40.86 -16.31 37.93
CA SER A 54 -39.39 -16.26 38.13
C SER A 54 -38.57 -17.48 37.68
N GLU A 55 -39.18 -18.61 37.31
CA GLU A 55 -38.41 -19.85 37.02
C GLU A 55 -38.12 -20.09 35.54
N ALA A 56 -39.06 -19.77 34.64
CA ALA A 56 -38.87 -19.95 33.19
C ALA A 56 -37.66 -19.17 32.63
N MET A 57 -37.32 -18.02 33.23
CA MET A 57 -36.22 -17.18 32.75
C MET A 57 -34.82 -17.66 33.17
N ARG A 58 -34.71 -18.53 34.20
CA ARG A 58 -33.41 -19.10 34.63
C ARG A 58 -32.98 -20.28 33.77
N VAL A 59 -33.93 -21.09 33.30
CA VAL A 59 -33.65 -22.25 32.44
C VAL A 59 -33.10 -21.82 31.08
N ILE A 60 -33.62 -20.74 30.50
CA ILE A 60 -33.18 -20.23 29.19
C ILE A 60 -31.74 -19.70 29.24
N ILE A 61 -31.33 -19.03 30.32
CA ILE A 61 -29.95 -18.51 30.46
C ILE A 61 -28.93 -19.65 30.65
N ILE A 62 -29.29 -20.71 31.37
CA ILE A 62 -28.42 -21.89 31.55
C ILE A 62 -28.33 -22.72 30.25
N ALA A 63 -29.45 -22.87 29.52
CA ALA A 63 -29.46 -23.55 28.22
C ALA A 63 -28.64 -22.80 27.16
N MET A 64 -28.68 -21.46 27.14
CA MET A 64 -27.86 -20.65 26.23
C MET A 64 -26.37 -20.66 26.62
N GLY A 65 -26.05 -20.84 27.92
CA GLY A 65 -24.68 -20.95 28.40
C GLY A 65 -23.97 -22.27 28.05
N LEU A 66 -24.70 -23.39 27.95
CA LEU A 66 -24.11 -24.69 27.61
C LEU A 66 -23.92 -24.92 26.10
N LEU A 67 -24.56 -24.14 25.23
CA LEU A 67 -24.46 -24.29 23.77
C LEU A 67 -23.25 -23.59 23.13
N LEU A 68 -22.46 -22.85 23.91
CA LEU A 68 -21.20 -22.21 23.48
C LEU A 68 -19.94 -22.97 23.94
N ALA A 69 -20.09 -24.00 24.79
CA ALA A 69 -19.02 -24.91 25.15
C ALA A 69 -18.87 -26.04 24.11
N GLY A 70 -18.63 -25.68 22.85
CA GLY A 70 -18.16 -26.65 21.86
C GLY A 70 -16.85 -27.27 22.36
N PRO A 71 -16.61 -28.58 22.15
CA PRO A 71 -15.35 -29.18 22.58
C PRO A 71 -14.22 -28.43 21.91
N ALA A 72 -13.32 -27.87 22.71
CA ALA A 72 -12.04 -27.38 22.23
C ALA A 72 -11.31 -28.59 21.64
N ARG A 73 -11.49 -28.81 20.34
CA ARG A 73 -10.57 -29.62 19.55
C ARG A 73 -9.23 -28.94 19.72
N ALA A 74 -8.40 -29.50 20.59
CA ALA A 74 -6.97 -29.33 20.51
C ALA A 74 -6.62 -29.63 19.05
N GLN A 75 -6.33 -28.59 18.29
CA GLN A 75 -5.82 -28.75 16.94
C GLN A 75 -4.54 -29.55 17.13
N ALA A 76 -4.52 -30.79 16.63
CA ALA A 76 -3.28 -31.55 16.56
C ALA A 76 -2.24 -30.62 15.92
N PRO A 77 -1.03 -30.49 16.51
CA PRO A 77 -0.06 -29.51 16.07
C PRO A 77 0.09 -29.63 14.56
N ALA A 78 -0.28 -28.56 13.85
CA ALA A 78 -0.35 -28.60 12.39
C ALA A 78 1.00 -29.06 11.87
N ALA A 79 1.00 -30.13 11.05
CA ALA A 79 2.24 -30.67 10.53
C ALA A 79 3.01 -29.53 9.84
N PRO A 80 4.31 -29.34 10.15
CA PRO A 80 5.05 -28.18 9.69
C PRO A 80 5.04 -28.14 8.17
N LEU A 81 4.66 -26.98 7.62
CA LEU A 81 4.48 -26.80 6.18
C LEU A 81 5.84 -26.90 5.49
N ALA A 82 6.08 -28.01 4.79
CA ALA A 82 7.24 -28.18 3.94
C ALA A 82 7.19 -27.16 2.80
N ILE A 83 8.21 -26.30 2.72
CA ILE A 83 8.24 -25.20 1.76
C ILE A 83 9.64 -24.99 1.21
N ASP A 84 9.76 -24.94 -0.11
CA ASP A 84 10.97 -24.56 -0.83
C ASP A 84 10.93 -23.07 -1.20
N LEU A 85 12.06 -22.50 -1.65
CA LEU A 85 12.11 -21.10 -2.04
C LEU A 85 11.11 -20.76 -3.17
N ALA A 86 10.92 -21.65 -4.15
CA ALA A 86 9.98 -21.42 -5.25
C ALA A 86 8.51 -21.61 -4.83
N GLY A 87 8.22 -22.50 -3.87
CA GLY A 87 6.93 -22.58 -3.19
C GLY A 87 6.62 -21.31 -2.39
N ALA A 88 7.59 -20.79 -1.64
CA ALA A 88 7.47 -19.54 -0.89
C ALA A 88 7.16 -18.35 -1.80
N GLU A 89 7.90 -18.18 -2.90
CA GLU A 89 7.62 -17.13 -3.89
C GLU A 89 6.21 -17.26 -4.49
N ARG A 90 5.81 -18.45 -4.96
CA ARG A 90 4.47 -18.67 -5.53
C ARG A 90 3.35 -18.38 -4.54
N MET A 91 3.50 -18.80 -3.28
CA MET A 91 2.51 -18.58 -2.23
C MET A 91 2.37 -17.09 -1.88
N ALA A 92 3.48 -16.36 -1.77
CA ALA A 92 3.44 -14.91 -1.59
C ALA A 92 2.79 -14.20 -2.79
N LEU A 93 3.11 -14.59 -4.03
CA LEU A 93 2.50 -13.99 -5.22
C LEU A 93 0.98 -14.19 -5.30
N ALA A 94 0.44 -15.27 -4.71
CA ALA A 94 -1.00 -15.49 -4.59
C ALA A 94 -1.63 -14.68 -3.45
N ASN A 95 -1.03 -14.73 -2.25
CA ASN A 95 -1.70 -14.33 -1.00
C ASN A 95 -1.28 -12.96 -0.45
N ASN A 96 -0.19 -12.36 -0.93
CA ASN A 96 0.38 -11.17 -0.30
C ASN A 96 -0.50 -9.92 -0.47
N ALA A 97 -0.85 -9.30 0.66
CA ALA A 97 -1.78 -8.17 0.70
C ALA A 97 -1.28 -6.90 -0.02
N THR A 98 0.03 -6.61 -0.04
CA THR A 98 0.55 -5.40 -0.73
C THR A 98 0.49 -5.58 -2.24
N LEU A 99 0.76 -6.79 -2.74
CA LEU A 99 0.60 -7.13 -4.14
C LEU A 99 -0.87 -7.08 -4.60
N GLN A 100 -1.81 -7.52 -3.76
CA GLN A 100 -3.25 -7.43 -4.06
C GLN A 100 -3.77 -5.98 -4.03
N ALA A 101 -3.26 -5.13 -3.13
CA ALA A 101 -3.52 -3.69 -3.16
C ALA A 101 -2.97 -3.03 -4.44
N SER A 102 -1.76 -3.40 -4.87
CA SER A 102 -1.13 -2.92 -6.10
C SER A 102 -1.89 -3.37 -7.36
N ARG A 103 -2.39 -4.62 -7.39
CA ARG A 103 -3.30 -5.13 -8.44
C ARG A 103 -4.56 -4.29 -8.53
N SER A 104 -5.17 -3.97 -7.38
CA SER A 104 -6.37 -3.13 -7.31
C SER A 104 -6.13 -1.70 -7.82
N ALA A 105 -4.94 -1.13 -7.58
CA ALA A 105 -4.54 0.18 -8.11
C ALA A 105 -4.33 0.17 -9.65
N LEU A 106 -3.82 -0.93 -10.20
CA LEU A 106 -3.76 -1.16 -11.65
C LEU A 106 -5.17 -1.24 -12.25
N ASP A 107 -6.09 -1.97 -11.62
CA ASP A 107 -7.47 -2.07 -12.11
C ASP A 107 -8.23 -0.74 -12.01
N ALA A 108 -8.03 0.05 -10.96
CA ALA A 108 -8.52 1.43 -10.88
C ALA A 108 -7.98 2.29 -12.04
N SER A 109 -6.71 2.13 -12.41
CA SER A 109 -6.08 2.85 -13.53
C SER A 109 -6.61 2.41 -14.90
N ARG A 110 -6.92 1.11 -15.07
CA ARG A 110 -7.62 0.56 -16.25
C ARG A 110 -9.01 1.17 -16.41
N TRP A 111 -9.77 1.29 -15.31
CA TRP A 111 -11.08 1.94 -15.32
C TRP A 111 -10.98 3.46 -15.58
N ALA A 112 -9.95 4.14 -15.05
CA ALA A 112 -9.69 5.54 -15.37
C ALA A 112 -9.37 5.76 -16.86
N ARG A 113 -8.60 4.85 -17.50
CA ARG A 113 -8.44 4.88 -18.97
C ARG A 113 -9.76 4.67 -19.69
N ARG A 114 -10.54 3.64 -19.32
CA ARG A 114 -11.86 3.39 -19.94
C ARG A 114 -12.77 4.61 -19.83
N ALA A 115 -12.83 5.27 -18.68
CA ALA A 115 -13.60 6.51 -18.50
C ALA A 115 -13.13 7.63 -19.46
N SER A 116 -11.82 7.77 -19.65
CA SER A 116 -11.24 8.74 -20.59
C SER A 116 -11.47 8.39 -22.07
N ASP A 117 -11.50 7.10 -22.44
CA ASP A 117 -11.87 6.67 -23.78
C ASP A 117 -13.40 6.80 -24.01
N LEU A 118 -14.23 6.67 -22.97
CA LEU A 118 -15.68 6.92 -23.02
C LEU A 118 -16.03 8.42 -23.08
N ALA A 119 -15.12 9.33 -22.68
CA ALA A 119 -15.33 10.78 -22.75
C ALA A 119 -15.43 11.33 -24.19
N PHE A 120 -15.10 10.53 -25.21
CA PHE A 120 -15.35 10.87 -26.62
C PHE A 120 -16.78 10.54 -27.08
N LEU A 121 -17.56 9.79 -26.29
CA LEU A 121 -18.96 9.51 -26.58
C LEU A 121 -19.83 10.71 -26.20
N PRO A 122 -20.96 10.93 -26.91
CA PRO A 122 -21.93 11.93 -26.48
C PRO A 122 -22.53 11.55 -25.12
N THR A 123 -22.63 12.52 -24.22
CA THR A 123 -23.26 12.35 -22.91
C THR A 123 -24.75 12.69 -23.02
N GLY A 124 -25.61 11.75 -22.62
CA GLY A 124 -27.05 11.91 -22.67
C GLY A 124 -27.66 11.98 -21.27
N GLY A 125 -28.68 12.81 -21.10
CA GLY A 125 -29.43 12.93 -19.84
C GLY A 125 -30.90 13.20 -20.08
N PHE A 126 -31.76 12.39 -19.47
CA PHE A 126 -33.19 12.66 -19.34
C PHE A 126 -33.46 13.34 -18.00
N SER A 127 -34.13 14.49 -18.03
CA SER A 127 -34.63 15.18 -16.86
C SER A 127 -36.13 15.41 -17.00
N SER A 128 -36.88 15.18 -15.92
CA SER A 128 -38.29 15.54 -15.85
C SER A 128 -38.54 16.32 -14.57
N SER A 129 -39.29 17.41 -14.69
CA SER A 129 -39.65 18.29 -13.58
C SER A 129 -41.13 18.65 -13.69
N VAL A 130 -41.81 18.71 -12.55
CA VAL A 130 -43.18 19.22 -12.43
C VAL A 130 -43.13 20.51 -11.61
N THR A 131 -43.79 21.55 -12.11
CA THR A 131 -43.99 22.81 -11.37
C THR A 131 -45.48 22.91 -11.06
N ARG A 132 -45.83 22.85 -9.77
CA ARG A 132 -47.20 23.06 -9.29
C ARG A 132 -47.36 24.48 -8.77
N VAL A 133 -48.40 25.18 -9.20
CA VAL A 133 -48.76 26.52 -8.75
C VAL A 133 -49.93 26.43 -7.75
N ASP A 134 -49.94 27.29 -6.74
CA ASP A 134 -51.07 27.38 -5.81
C ASP A 134 -52.28 28.08 -6.45
N ALA A 135 -53.47 27.82 -5.90
CA ALA A 135 -54.71 28.31 -6.48
C ALA A 135 -54.80 29.84 -6.56
N ARG A 136 -54.23 30.59 -5.59
CA ARG A 136 -54.31 32.06 -5.59
C ARG A 136 -53.44 32.66 -6.68
N SER A 137 -52.22 32.15 -6.84
CA SER A 137 -51.33 32.59 -7.93
C SER A 137 -51.85 32.18 -9.31
N LEU A 138 -52.51 31.02 -9.43
CA LEU A 138 -53.19 30.57 -10.65
C LEU A 138 -54.35 31.50 -11.03
N GLU A 139 -55.24 31.79 -10.08
CA GLU A 139 -56.36 32.73 -10.27
C GLU A 139 -55.86 34.13 -10.66
N GLN A 140 -54.84 34.65 -9.98
CA GLN A 140 -54.26 35.97 -10.28
C GLN A 140 -53.59 36.03 -11.66
N ALA A 141 -52.92 34.96 -12.10
CA ALA A 141 -52.28 34.91 -13.41
C ALA A 141 -53.30 34.85 -14.56
N ASN A 142 -54.39 34.12 -14.38
CA ASN A 142 -55.40 33.92 -15.43
C ASN A 142 -56.55 34.97 -15.39
N GLN A 143 -56.58 35.89 -14.42
CA GLN A 143 -57.59 36.95 -14.34
C GLN A 143 -57.70 37.81 -15.62
N ALA A 144 -56.58 38.06 -16.30
CA ALA A 144 -56.58 38.83 -17.56
C ALA A 144 -57.27 38.09 -18.71
N GLN A 145 -57.16 36.75 -18.77
CA GLN A 145 -57.86 35.92 -19.74
C GLN A 145 -59.37 35.94 -19.46
N VAL A 146 -59.78 35.66 -18.23
CA VAL A 146 -61.20 35.64 -17.82
C VAL A 146 -61.88 36.98 -18.14
N GLY A 147 -61.17 38.09 -17.92
CA GLY A 147 -61.65 39.43 -18.29
C GLY A 147 -61.77 39.66 -19.80
N PHE A 148 -60.90 39.05 -20.62
CA PHE A 148 -60.93 39.19 -22.07
C PHE A 148 -61.97 38.27 -22.74
N GLU A 149 -62.12 37.03 -22.27
CA GLU A 149 -63.20 36.11 -22.65
C GLU A 149 -64.58 36.73 -22.38
N ALA A 150 -64.75 37.40 -21.23
CA ALA A 150 -65.98 38.13 -20.91
C ALA A 150 -66.29 39.28 -21.89
N ILE A 151 -65.26 39.94 -22.45
CA ILE A 151 -65.43 40.98 -23.49
C ILE A 151 -65.84 40.35 -24.82
N LEU A 152 -65.21 39.23 -25.23
CA LEU A 152 -65.58 38.51 -26.45
C LEU A 152 -67.02 37.99 -26.40
N GLY A 153 -67.43 37.40 -25.27
CA GLY A 153 -68.80 36.97 -25.05
C GLY A 153 -69.82 38.13 -25.09
N ALA A 154 -69.45 39.30 -24.56
CA ALA A 154 -70.28 40.52 -24.64
C ALA A 154 -70.39 41.09 -26.07
N LEU A 155 -69.46 40.77 -26.96
CA LEU A 155 -69.49 41.10 -28.39
C LEU A 155 -70.22 40.04 -29.24
N GLY A 156 -70.76 38.98 -28.62
CA GLY A 156 -71.50 37.91 -29.31
C GLY A 156 -70.62 36.84 -29.96
N VAL A 157 -69.30 36.85 -29.72
CA VAL A 157 -68.40 35.77 -30.12
C VAL A 157 -68.54 34.63 -29.11
N GLY A 158 -68.82 33.42 -29.60
CA GLY A 158 -69.00 32.26 -28.74
C GLY A 158 -67.67 31.81 -28.10
N ALA A 159 -67.72 31.27 -26.87
CA ALA A 159 -66.54 30.66 -26.24
C ALA A 159 -65.98 29.48 -27.07
N ASP A 160 -66.85 28.78 -27.81
CA ASP A 160 -66.49 27.71 -28.74
C ASP A 160 -65.86 28.22 -30.05
N GLU A 161 -65.93 29.53 -30.33
CA GLU A 161 -65.49 30.17 -31.58
C GLU A 161 -64.08 30.76 -31.46
N VAL A 162 -63.65 31.11 -30.23
CA VAL A 162 -62.28 31.54 -29.88
C VAL A 162 -61.90 30.94 -28.53
N GLN A 163 -61.28 29.76 -28.54
CA GLN A 163 -60.67 29.16 -27.34
C GLN A 163 -59.36 29.90 -27.01
N ILE A 164 -59.23 30.36 -25.77
CA ILE A 164 -58.02 31.01 -25.25
C ILE A 164 -57.36 30.10 -24.22
N ASP A 165 -56.09 29.79 -24.42
CA ASP A 165 -55.34 28.93 -23.50
C ASP A 165 -54.96 29.69 -22.21
N PRO A 166 -55.01 29.02 -21.04
CA PRO A 166 -54.48 29.53 -19.78
C PRO A 166 -53.08 30.15 -19.88
N PHE A 167 -52.93 31.39 -19.39
CA PHE A 167 -51.61 32.02 -19.21
C PHE A 167 -50.70 31.22 -18.27
N LEU A 168 -51.32 30.56 -17.28
CA LEU A 168 -50.65 29.69 -16.33
C LEU A 168 -51.53 28.46 -16.05
N TYR A 169 -50.90 27.29 -15.99
CA TYR A 169 -51.56 26.03 -15.67
C TYR A 169 -51.25 25.61 -14.23
N ARG A 170 -52.05 24.71 -13.67
CA ARG A 170 -51.93 24.33 -12.25
C ARG A 170 -50.71 23.44 -12.02
N ASP A 171 -50.52 22.46 -12.86
CA ASP A 171 -49.31 21.64 -12.96
C ASP A 171 -48.71 21.82 -14.37
N THR A 172 -47.44 22.21 -14.45
CA THR A 172 -46.71 22.17 -15.72
C THR A 172 -45.59 21.14 -15.62
N TYR A 173 -45.69 20.10 -16.43
CA TYR A 173 -44.66 19.08 -16.59
C TYR A 173 -43.69 19.52 -17.69
N ARG A 174 -42.39 19.37 -17.45
CA ARG A 174 -41.33 19.63 -18.42
C ARG A 174 -40.37 18.46 -18.40
N SER A 175 -40.40 17.65 -19.44
CA SER A 175 -39.43 16.57 -19.68
C SER A 175 -38.48 16.99 -20.78
N ALA A 176 -37.19 16.72 -20.62
CA ALA A 176 -36.17 17.04 -21.59
C ALA A 176 -35.17 15.89 -21.71
N LEU A 177 -34.93 15.47 -22.95
CA LEU A 177 -33.78 14.66 -23.32
C LEU A 177 -32.71 15.59 -23.88
N SER A 178 -31.56 15.63 -23.21
CA SER A 178 -30.38 16.37 -23.65
C SER A 178 -29.29 15.40 -24.11
N LEU A 179 -28.57 15.77 -25.18
CA LEU A 179 -27.43 15.05 -25.72
C LEU A 179 -26.31 16.07 -25.98
N ASN A 180 -25.22 15.98 -25.22
CA ASN A 180 -24.09 16.90 -25.28
C ASN A 180 -22.85 16.15 -25.77
N GLN A 181 -22.22 16.66 -26.83
CA GLN A 181 -21.00 16.11 -27.39
C GLN A 181 -19.95 17.23 -27.54
N GLU A 182 -18.83 17.08 -26.83
CA GLU A 182 -17.62 17.81 -27.18
C GLU A 182 -17.00 17.21 -28.44
N PHE A 183 -16.59 18.05 -29.39
CA PHE A 183 -16.14 17.55 -30.70
C PHE A 183 -14.84 16.73 -30.55
N PRO A 184 -14.69 15.54 -31.17
CA PRO A 184 -13.58 14.62 -30.90
C PRO A 184 -12.18 15.12 -31.32
N LEU A 185 -12.09 16.22 -32.09
CA LEU A 185 -10.83 16.95 -32.33
C LEU A 185 -10.43 17.88 -31.16
N ASN A 186 -11.15 17.88 -30.04
CA ASN A 186 -10.75 18.63 -28.85
C ASN A 186 -9.41 18.08 -28.32
N LEU A 187 -8.33 18.85 -28.48
CA LEU A 187 -6.99 18.50 -27.99
C LEU A 187 -6.98 18.20 -26.48
N HIS A 188 -7.96 18.71 -25.72
CA HIS A 188 -8.10 18.44 -24.29
C HIS A 188 -8.47 16.98 -24.02
N LEU A 189 -9.43 16.42 -24.76
CA LEU A 189 -9.84 15.01 -24.67
C LEU A 189 -8.71 14.09 -25.14
N ILE A 190 -8.02 14.45 -26.22
CA ILE A 190 -6.85 13.72 -26.73
C ILE A 190 -5.72 13.73 -25.69
N GLY A 191 -5.47 14.88 -25.06
CA GLY A 191 -4.53 15.03 -23.95
C GLY A 191 -4.92 14.16 -22.75
N GLY A 192 -6.18 14.21 -22.32
CA GLY A 192 -6.73 13.40 -21.23
C GLY A 192 -6.62 11.89 -21.48
N SER A 193 -6.92 11.40 -22.68
CA SER A 193 -6.76 9.97 -23.03
C SER A 193 -5.29 9.55 -23.08
N ARG A 194 -4.39 10.40 -23.59
CA ARG A 194 -2.94 10.14 -23.51
C ARG A 194 -2.44 10.13 -22.06
N MET A 195 -2.90 11.04 -21.21
CA MET A 195 -2.59 11.04 -19.77
C MET A 195 -3.09 9.76 -19.09
N ALA A 196 -4.33 9.33 -19.36
CA ALA A 196 -4.89 8.12 -18.76
C ALA A 196 -4.18 6.84 -19.24
N ARG A 197 -3.78 6.76 -20.53
CA ARG A 197 -2.95 5.67 -21.09
C ARG A 197 -1.52 5.65 -20.53
N ALA A 198 -0.94 6.83 -20.25
CA ALA A 198 0.33 6.91 -19.55
C ALA A 198 0.19 6.49 -18.09
N GLY A 199 -0.89 6.89 -17.41
CA GLY A 199 -1.23 6.48 -16.05
C GLY A 199 -1.41 4.97 -15.90
N GLU A 200 -2.14 4.31 -16.79
CA GLU A 200 -2.27 2.84 -16.80
C GLU A 200 -0.91 2.16 -16.98
N ARG A 201 -0.06 2.64 -17.90
CA ARG A 201 1.29 2.09 -18.09
C ARG A 201 2.19 2.29 -16.87
N ALA A 202 2.09 3.45 -16.20
CA ALA A 202 2.79 3.71 -14.95
C ALA A 202 2.30 2.78 -13.83
N ALA A 203 0.99 2.57 -13.69
CA ALA A 203 0.41 1.65 -12.72
C ALA A 203 0.80 0.19 -13.01
N GLY A 204 0.83 -0.23 -14.28
CA GLY A 204 1.26 -1.57 -14.68
C GLY A 204 2.76 -1.81 -14.45
N ALA A 205 3.58 -0.78 -14.63
CA ALA A 205 4.99 -0.79 -14.27
C ALA A 205 5.19 -0.84 -12.75
N GLY A 206 4.38 -0.10 -11.98
CA GLY A 206 4.33 -0.15 -10.52
C GLY A 206 3.92 -1.52 -9.97
N PHE A 207 2.91 -2.16 -10.57
CA PHE A 207 2.49 -3.52 -10.22
C PHE A 207 3.61 -4.55 -10.44
N ARG A 208 4.32 -4.49 -11.58
CA ARG A 208 5.49 -5.34 -11.81
C ARG A 208 6.62 -5.05 -10.81
N ALA A 209 6.87 -3.79 -10.48
CA ALA A 209 7.88 -3.43 -9.47
C ALA A 209 7.52 -3.95 -8.05
N GLU A 210 6.25 -3.87 -7.66
CA GLU A 210 5.76 -4.43 -6.39
C GLU A 210 5.88 -5.96 -6.37
N ARG A 211 5.54 -6.63 -7.47
CA ARG A 211 5.70 -8.08 -7.63
C ARG A 211 7.16 -8.51 -7.41
N ASP A 212 8.09 -7.86 -8.12
CA ASP A 212 9.52 -8.13 -8.01
C ASP A 212 10.03 -7.82 -6.58
N ALA A 213 9.51 -6.77 -5.92
CA ALA A 213 9.83 -6.41 -4.54
C ALA A 213 9.32 -7.43 -3.51
N VAL A 214 8.11 -7.98 -3.70
CA VAL A 214 7.56 -9.06 -2.86
C VAL A 214 8.39 -10.33 -3.00
N GLN A 215 8.75 -10.75 -4.22
CA GLN A 215 9.66 -11.89 -4.42
C GLN A 215 11.01 -11.68 -3.73
N PHE A 216 11.58 -10.47 -3.82
CA PHE A 216 12.82 -10.12 -3.15
C PHE A 216 12.71 -10.17 -1.62
N ALA A 217 11.64 -9.61 -1.04
CA ALA A 217 11.39 -9.66 0.39
C ALA A 217 11.25 -11.10 0.90
N VAL A 218 10.56 -11.96 0.15
CA VAL A 218 10.43 -13.40 0.47
C VAL A 218 11.79 -14.09 0.45
N ARG A 219 12.64 -13.85 -0.56
CA ARG A 219 14.02 -14.39 -0.61
C ARG A 219 14.83 -13.99 0.61
N GLN A 220 14.80 -12.71 0.98
CA GLN A 220 15.52 -12.22 2.16
C GLN A 220 15.00 -12.84 3.46
N ALA A 221 13.67 -12.93 3.64
CA ALA A 221 13.07 -13.56 4.81
C ALA A 221 13.39 -15.08 4.89
N TYR A 222 13.34 -15.78 3.75
CA TYR A 222 13.67 -17.20 3.65
C TYR A 222 15.13 -17.48 4.03
N PHE A 223 16.09 -16.73 3.47
CA PHE A 223 17.50 -16.86 3.84
C PHE A 223 17.78 -16.43 5.28
N ARG A 224 17.06 -15.42 5.81
CA ARG A 224 17.16 -15.02 7.23
C ARG A 224 16.62 -16.11 8.17
N LEU A 225 15.54 -16.80 7.80
CA LEU A 225 15.01 -17.94 8.57
C LEU A 225 16.00 -19.10 8.60
N LEU A 226 16.57 -19.48 7.45
CA LEU A 226 17.60 -20.51 7.39
C LEU A 226 18.85 -20.12 8.21
N ALA A 227 19.34 -18.89 8.07
CA ALA A 227 20.46 -18.38 8.89
C ALA A 227 20.16 -18.44 10.39
N ALA A 228 18.96 -18.04 10.82
CA ALA A 228 18.58 -18.06 12.22
C ALA A 228 18.44 -19.49 12.78
N ARG A 229 18.02 -20.47 11.96
CA ARG A 229 17.97 -21.90 12.34
C ARG A 229 19.35 -22.53 12.43
N ASP A 230 20.25 -22.22 11.49
CA ASP A 230 21.64 -22.70 11.55
C ASP A 230 22.39 -22.09 12.75
N LEU A 231 22.19 -20.79 13.04
CA LEU A 231 22.76 -20.13 14.21
C LEU A 231 22.16 -20.65 15.53
N LEU A 232 20.87 -21.03 15.54
CA LEU A 232 20.25 -21.71 16.67
C LEU A 232 20.92 -23.06 16.93
N ALA A 233 21.18 -23.87 15.90
CA ALA A 233 21.91 -25.13 16.06
C ALA A 233 23.34 -24.93 16.61
N VAL A 234 24.03 -23.86 16.19
CA VAL A 234 25.34 -23.48 16.77
C VAL A 234 25.22 -23.11 18.25
N ALA A 235 24.19 -22.36 18.65
CA ALA A 235 23.96 -21.98 20.05
C ALA A 235 23.56 -23.19 20.93
N GLU A 236 22.78 -24.14 20.40
CA GLU A 236 22.42 -25.38 21.09
C GLU A 236 23.65 -26.28 21.30
N ALA A 237 24.50 -26.43 20.28
CA ALA A 237 25.77 -27.14 20.40
C ALA A 237 26.73 -26.46 21.39
N GLY A 238 26.77 -25.12 21.39
CA GLY A 238 27.55 -24.32 22.34
C GLY A 238 27.12 -24.52 23.79
N LEU A 239 25.81 -24.51 24.05
CA LEU A 239 25.28 -24.77 25.39
C LEU A 239 25.57 -26.21 25.84
N ALA A 240 25.34 -27.21 24.99
CA ALA A 240 25.62 -28.61 25.32
C ALA A 240 27.11 -28.82 25.65
N ALA A 241 28.02 -28.18 24.91
CA ALA A 241 29.45 -28.23 25.20
C ALA A 241 29.81 -27.55 26.54
N ALA A 242 29.20 -26.42 26.87
CA ALA A 242 29.42 -25.73 28.14
C ALA A 242 28.87 -26.54 29.34
N GLU A 243 27.65 -27.09 29.24
CA GLU A 243 27.03 -27.88 30.30
C GLU A 243 27.79 -29.18 30.58
N ASN A 244 28.27 -29.88 29.54
CA ASN A 244 29.11 -31.07 29.70
C ASN A 244 30.44 -30.79 30.43
N ARG A 245 31.06 -29.61 30.18
CA ARG A 245 32.31 -29.22 30.87
C ARG A 245 32.06 -28.80 32.32
N ALA A 246 30.98 -28.07 32.59
CA ALA A 246 30.57 -27.75 33.95
C ALA A 246 30.24 -29.01 34.78
N LEU A 247 29.61 -30.02 34.16
CA LEU A 247 29.37 -31.33 34.78
C LEU A 247 30.70 -32.02 35.15
N LEU A 248 31.64 -32.12 34.21
CA LEU A 248 32.96 -32.72 34.45
C LEU A 248 33.75 -31.97 35.55
N ALA A 249 33.64 -30.64 35.61
CA ALA A 249 34.25 -29.85 36.67
C ALA A 249 33.61 -30.13 38.05
N ALA A 250 32.29 -30.31 38.11
CA ALA A 250 31.59 -30.70 39.34
C ALA A 250 31.95 -32.11 39.80
N GLU A 251 32.10 -33.07 38.89
CA GLU A 251 32.58 -34.42 39.20
C GLU A 251 34.02 -34.39 39.75
N ARG A 252 34.91 -33.58 39.17
CA ARG A 252 36.28 -33.40 39.65
C ARG A 252 36.34 -32.72 41.03
N GLU A 253 35.48 -31.74 41.32
CA GLU A 253 35.35 -31.14 42.66
C GLU A 253 34.89 -32.19 43.69
N ALA A 254 33.89 -33.02 43.34
CA ALA A 254 33.39 -34.09 44.20
C ALA A 254 34.44 -35.17 44.52
N LEU A 255 35.39 -35.41 43.61
CA LEU A 255 36.54 -36.28 43.82
C LEU A 255 37.72 -35.58 44.54
N GLY A 256 37.58 -34.31 44.93
CA GLY A 256 38.65 -33.52 45.56
C GLY A 256 39.80 -33.13 44.63
N MET A 257 39.62 -33.29 43.31
CA MET A 257 40.63 -33.00 42.28
C MET A 257 40.59 -31.55 41.78
N LEU A 258 39.52 -30.82 42.10
CA LEU A 258 39.28 -29.45 41.66
C LEU A 258 38.82 -28.59 42.84
N ASN A 259 39.16 -27.30 42.87
CA ASN A 259 38.67 -26.40 43.92
C ASN A 259 37.38 -25.68 43.48
N ARG A 260 36.67 -25.06 44.43
CA ARG A 260 35.37 -24.40 44.17
C ARG A 260 35.46 -23.19 43.22
N ALA A 261 36.56 -22.44 43.22
CA ALA A 261 36.74 -21.32 42.31
C ALA A 261 36.91 -21.82 40.86
N ASP A 262 37.68 -22.89 40.66
CA ASP A 262 37.86 -23.55 39.37
C ASP A 262 36.52 -24.14 38.87
N ARG A 263 35.70 -24.73 39.76
CA ARG A 263 34.34 -25.18 39.37
C ARG A 263 33.48 -24.01 38.89
N LEU A 264 33.49 -22.89 39.63
CA LEU A 264 32.74 -21.68 39.26
C LEU A 264 33.22 -21.09 37.94
N PHE A 265 34.51 -21.20 37.60
CA PHE A 265 35.05 -20.80 36.30
C PHE A 265 34.36 -21.56 35.15
N TRP A 266 34.16 -22.87 35.28
CA TRP A 266 33.44 -23.68 34.27
C TRP A 266 31.91 -23.47 34.27
N GLU A 267 31.31 -23.00 35.38
CA GLU A 267 29.87 -22.66 35.41
C GLU A 267 29.54 -21.33 34.72
N VAL A 268 30.46 -20.36 34.69
CA VAL A 268 30.21 -19.03 34.09
C VAL A 268 29.85 -19.09 32.58
N PRO A 269 30.57 -19.83 31.72
CA PRO A 269 30.20 -20.00 30.31
C PRO A 269 28.81 -20.57 30.07
N VAL A 270 28.27 -21.40 30.98
CA VAL A 270 26.90 -21.95 30.87
C VAL A 270 25.88 -20.81 30.94
N GLY A 271 26.09 -19.82 31.79
CA GLY A 271 25.23 -18.63 31.88
C GLY A 271 25.18 -17.83 30.58
N ALA A 272 26.34 -17.62 29.96
CA ALA A 272 26.46 -16.94 28.67
C ALA A 272 25.77 -17.75 27.54
N ALA A 273 26.09 -19.05 27.42
CA ALA A 273 25.52 -19.90 26.38
C ALA A 273 23.99 -20.05 26.49
N ARG A 274 23.42 -20.02 27.70
CA ARG A 274 21.95 -19.97 27.90
C ARG A 274 21.33 -18.66 27.41
N SER A 275 22.02 -17.53 27.57
CA SER A 275 21.61 -16.24 27.05
C SER A 275 21.66 -16.21 25.52
N ASP A 276 22.75 -16.71 24.93
CA ASP A 276 22.92 -16.79 23.47
C ASP A 276 21.86 -17.69 22.84
N LEU A 277 21.56 -18.84 23.45
CA LEU A 277 20.49 -19.73 23.02
C LEU A 277 19.10 -19.08 23.10
N ALA A 278 18.81 -18.34 24.16
CA ALA A 278 17.55 -17.60 24.27
C ALA A 278 17.42 -16.53 23.16
N GLY A 279 18.51 -15.82 22.85
CA GLY A 279 18.58 -14.88 21.74
C GLY A 279 18.38 -15.54 20.37
N ALA A 280 19.07 -16.65 20.12
CA ALA A 280 18.97 -17.39 18.86
C ALA A 280 17.55 -17.98 18.63
N ARG A 281 16.91 -18.51 19.68
CA ARG A 281 15.51 -18.98 19.63
C ARG A 281 14.53 -17.85 19.29
N ALA A 282 14.69 -16.70 19.92
CA ALA A 282 13.87 -15.52 19.62
C ALA A 282 14.07 -15.05 18.17
N ALA A 283 15.32 -15.01 17.69
CA ALA A 283 15.64 -14.65 16.31
C ALA A 283 15.03 -15.62 15.28
N ALA A 284 15.09 -16.94 15.52
CA ALA A 284 14.48 -17.95 14.66
C ALA A 284 12.95 -17.82 14.62
N THR A 285 12.32 -17.63 15.78
CA THR A 285 10.86 -17.43 15.89
C THR A 285 10.40 -16.18 15.13
N LEU A 286 11.12 -15.05 15.30
CA LEU A 286 10.79 -13.80 14.61
C LEU A 286 11.01 -13.89 13.09
N ALA A 287 12.04 -14.60 12.62
CA ALA A 287 12.27 -14.82 11.20
C ALA A 287 11.17 -15.69 10.56
N GLU A 288 10.63 -16.67 11.30
CA GLU A 288 9.51 -17.51 10.87
C GLU A 288 8.21 -16.72 10.79
N MET A 289 7.92 -15.89 11.81
CA MET A 289 6.77 -14.97 11.81
C MET A 289 6.83 -13.96 10.65
N ASP A 290 8.02 -13.42 10.33
CA ASP A 290 8.20 -12.48 9.21
C ASP A 290 7.99 -13.15 7.85
N LEU A 291 8.45 -14.39 7.67
CA LEU A 291 8.18 -15.17 6.47
C LEU A 291 6.68 -15.49 6.35
N ASN A 292 6.03 -15.99 7.42
CA ASN A 292 4.59 -16.26 7.45
C ASN A 292 3.76 -15.03 7.04
N ARG A 293 4.11 -13.85 7.57
CA ARG A 293 3.50 -12.55 7.22
C ARG A 293 3.60 -12.24 5.71
N LEU A 294 4.74 -12.54 5.07
CA LEU A 294 4.94 -12.32 3.64
C LEU A 294 4.19 -13.35 2.76
N LEU A 295 4.06 -14.58 3.24
CA LEU A 295 3.30 -15.68 2.60
C LEU A 295 1.77 -15.54 2.74
N GLY A 296 1.30 -14.59 3.55
CA GLY A 296 -0.13 -14.43 3.87
C GLY A 296 -0.68 -15.50 4.81
N LEU A 297 0.19 -16.15 5.59
CA LEU A 297 -0.16 -17.16 6.59
C LEU A 297 -0.38 -16.52 7.98
N ALA A 298 -0.95 -17.28 8.92
CA ALA A 298 -0.97 -16.87 10.32
C ALA A 298 0.46 -16.84 10.88
N LEU A 299 0.79 -15.87 11.74
CA LEU A 299 2.17 -15.60 12.19
C LEU A 299 2.86 -16.83 12.80
N GLU A 300 2.11 -17.65 13.54
CA GLU A 300 2.60 -18.84 14.26
C GLU A 300 2.44 -20.15 13.46
N THR A 301 2.26 -20.07 12.12
CA THR A 301 2.19 -21.28 11.28
C THR A 301 3.56 -21.97 11.26
N PRO A 302 3.69 -23.24 11.68
CA PRO A 302 4.99 -23.91 11.71
C PRO A 302 5.48 -24.24 10.29
N LEU A 303 6.72 -23.86 9.97
CA LEU A 303 7.36 -24.05 8.67
C LEU A 303 8.52 -25.04 8.73
N ALA A 304 8.64 -25.86 7.69
CA ALA A 304 9.80 -26.68 7.39
C ALA A 304 10.43 -26.19 6.07
N PRO A 305 11.27 -25.14 6.10
CA PRO A 305 11.96 -24.63 4.93
C PRO A 305 13.01 -25.65 4.45
N ALA A 306 13.02 -25.94 3.15
CA ALA A 306 14.06 -26.75 2.55
C ALA A 306 15.42 -26.03 2.56
N PRO A 307 16.56 -26.75 2.69
CA PRO A 307 17.88 -26.15 2.53
C PRO A 307 18.03 -25.55 1.12
N VAL A 308 18.91 -24.55 0.99
CA VAL A 308 19.16 -23.89 -0.29
C VAL A 308 19.81 -24.86 -1.28
N ASP A 309 19.13 -25.08 -2.40
CA ASP A 309 19.57 -25.94 -3.49
C ASP A 309 20.86 -25.41 -4.16
N GLU A 310 21.70 -26.34 -4.62
CA GLU A 310 22.99 -26.06 -5.26
C GLU A 310 22.83 -25.29 -6.58
N THR A 311 21.66 -25.41 -7.22
CA THR A 311 21.28 -24.61 -8.41
C THR A 311 21.27 -23.10 -8.14
N VAL A 312 20.92 -22.65 -6.92
CA VAL A 312 20.92 -21.23 -6.53
C VAL A 312 22.36 -20.72 -6.40
N LEU A 313 23.24 -21.54 -5.82
CA LEU A 313 24.67 -21.25 -5.68
C LEU A 313 25.39 -21.22 -7.04
N ALA A 314 25.06 -22.15 -7.94
CA ALA A 314 25.58 -22.14 -9.31
C ALA A 314 25.19 -20.87 -10.07
N ARG A 315 23.93 -20.41 -9.91
CA ARG A 315 23.47 -19.15 -10.52
C ARG A 315 24.15 -17.92 -9.91
N ALA A 316 24.48 -17.96 -8.61
CA ALA A 316 25.30 -16.94 -7.95
C ALA A 316 26.65 -16.78 -8.63
N ALA A 317 27.36 -17.90 -8.83
CA ALA A 317 28.67 -17.93 -9.46
C ALA A 317 28.63 -17.41 -10.91
N ALA A 318 27.56 -17.70 -11.67
CA ALA A 318 27.37 -17.22 -13.04
C ALA A 318 27.15 -15.69 -13.09
N LEU A 319 26.23 -15.15 -12.29
CA LEU A 319 25.96 -13.70 -12.25
C LEU A 319 27.16 -12.89 -11.74
N ALA A 320 27.95 -13.44 -10.83
CA ALA A 320 29.20 -12.86 -10.37
C ALA A 320 30.32 -12.89 -11.44
N ALA A 321 30.22 -13.76 -12.46
CA ALA A 321 31.18 -13.82 -13.57
C ALA A 321 30.81 -12.87 -14.74
N GLU A 322 29.55 -12.43 -14.83
CA GLU A 322 29.13 -11.42 -15.81
C GLU A 322 29.71 -10.04 -15.50
N SER A 323 29.97 -9.22 -16.53
CA SER A 323 30.44 -7.85 -16.33
C SER A 323 29.30 -6.93 -15.89
N PRO A 324 29.53 -5.99 -14.96
CA PRO A 324 28.46 -5.11 -14.47
C PRO A 324 27.89 -4.21 -15.58
N ALA A 325 28.70 -3.84 -16.58
CA ALA A 325 28.23 -3.09 -17.73
C ALA A 325 27.21 -3.86 -18.59
N ALA A 326 27.41 -5.17 -18.79
CA ALA A 326 26.44 -6.02 -19.49
C ALA A 326 25.13 -6.16 -18.69
N LEU A 327 25.25 -6.32 -17.37
CA LEU A 327 24.11 -6.38 -16.45
C LEU A 327 23.28 -5.08 -16.45
N VAL A 328 23.93 -3.91 -16.49
CA VAL A 328 23.24 -2.60 -16.62
C VAL A 328 22.48 -2.52 -17.94
N GLN A 329 23.08 -2.89 -19.07
CA GLN A 329 22.41 -2.87 -20.38
C GLN A 329 21.21 -3.83 -20.41
N ARG A 330 21.37 -5.06 -19.91
CA ARG A 330 20.27 -6.04 -19.76
C ARG A 330 19.13 -5.48 -18.92
N ARG A 331 19.44 -4.74 -17.84
CA ARG A 331 18.42 -4.13 -16.99
C ARG A 331 17.71 -2.95 -17.65
N LEU A 332 18.43 -2.04 -18.29
CA LEU A 332 17.83 -0.84 -18.90
C LEU A 332 16.79 -1.21 -19.98
N ALA A 333 16.99 -2.31 -20.70
CA ALA A 333 16.05 -2.81 -21.71
C ALA A 333 14.74 -3.39 -21.13
N ALA A 334 14.76 -3.95 -19.91
CA ALA A 334 13.66 -4.76 -19.37
C ALA A 334 13.05 -4.24 -18.04
N SER A 335 13.56 -3.15 -17.48
CA SER A 335 13.23 -2.72 -16.12
C SER A 335 11.79 -2.20 -15.94
N PRO A 336 10.97 -2.75 -15.02
CA PRO A 336 9.73 -2.13 -14.59
C PRO A 336 9.92 -0.69 -14.10
N ARG A 337 11.04 -0.39 -13.42
CA ARG A 337 11.35 0.98 -12.99
C ARG A 337 11.68 1.90 -14.16
N ALA A 338 12.32 1.41 -15.23
CA ALA A 338 12.51 2.20 -16.47
C ALA A 338 11.20 2.41 -17.23
N LEU A 339 10.30 1.42 -17.26
CA LEU A 339 8.96 1.55 -17.83
C LEU A 339 8.10 2.56 -17.06
N ALA A 340 8.20 2.60 -15.73
CA ALA A 340 7.53 3.60 -14.90
C ALA A 340 8.06 5.01 -15.16
N VAL A 341 9.38 5.15 -15.32
CA VAL A 341 10.04 6.42 -15.68
C VAL A 341 9.57 6.92 -17.06
N ALA A 342 9.57 6.05 -18.08
CA ALA A 342 9.09 6.40 -19.43
C ALA A 342 7.59 6.77 -19.44
N ALA A 343 6.77 6.06 -18.66
CA ALA A 343 5.36 6.41 -18.50
C ALA A 343 5.16 7.77 -17.80
N GLY A 344 6.06 8.17 -16.90
CA GLY A 344 6.11 9.50 -16.30
C GLY A 344 6.44 10.60 -17.31
N GLU A 345 7.43 10.39 -18.17
CA GLU A 345 7.77 11.31 -19.27
C GLU A 345 6.58 11.50 -20.23
N ASP A 346 5.90 10.41 -20.61
CA ASP A 346 4.70 10.45 -21.43
C ASP A 346 3.53 11.17 -20.76
N LEU A 347 3.35 11.01 -19.45
CA LEU A 347 2.31 11.70 -18.68
C LEU A 347 2.58 13.21 -18.65
N ALA A 348 3.84 13.63 -18.45
CA ALA A 348 4.23 15.04 -18.49
C ALA A 348 4.06 15.65 -19.89
N ALA A 349 4.42 14.92 -20.95
CA ALA A 349 4.20 15.33 -22.33
C ALA A 349 2.70 15.45 -22.68
N ALA A 350 1.86 14.53 -22.20
CA ALA A 350 0.41 14.60 -22.36
C ALA A 350 -0.23 15.73 -21.55
N GLY A 351 0.29 16.03 -20.35
CA GLY A 351 -0.10 17.20 -19.56
C GLY A 351 0.19 18.53 -20.27
N LYS A 352 1.34 18.64 -20.94
CA LYS A 352 1.67 19.77 -21.82
C LYS A 352 0.73 19.89 -23.03
N LEU A 353 0.34 18.76 -23.66
CA LEU A 353 -0.66 18.78 -24.73
C LEU A 353 -2.01 19.30 -24.22
N THR A 354 -2.44 18.85 -23.04
CA THR A 354 -3.68 19.30 -22.39
C THR A 354 -3.64 20.79 -22.06
N ALA A 355 -2.49 21.32 -21.60
CA ALA A 355 -2.30 22.75 -21.38
C ALA A 355 -2.27 23.57 -22.69
N ALA A 356 -1.68 23.02 -23.76
CA ALA A 356 -1.71 23.63 -25.09
C ALA A 356 -3.13 23.66 -25.69
N ALA A 357 -3.94 22.62 -25.46
CA ALA A 357 -5.34 22.58 -25.85
C ALA A 357 -6.14 23.75 -25.26
N GLY A 358 -5.83 24.15 -24.03
CA GLY A 358 -6.46 25.29 -23.37
C GLY A 358 -6.24 26.65 -24.05
N LEU A 359 -5.30 26.76 -25.01
CA LEU A 359 -5.05 27.95 -25.83
C LEU A 359 -5.88 27.97 -27.13
N ALA A 360 -6.48 26.85 -27.52
CA ALA A 360 -7.28 26.74 -28.73
C ALA A 360 -8.77 27.06 -28.47
N PRO A 361 -9.55 27.44 -29.50
CA PRO A 361 -11.00 27.43 -29.41
C PRO A 361 -11.51 26.01 -29.11
N SER A 362 -12.59 25.90 -28.34
CA SER A 362 -13.32 24.63 -28.14
C SER A 362 -14.67 24.67 -28.85
N LEU A 363 -15.07 23.53 -29.44
CA LEU A 363 -16.34 23.35 -30.15
C LEU A 363 -17.21 22.36 -29.40
N HIS A 364 -18.42 22.81 -29.06
CA HIS A 364 -19.42 22.07 -28.29
C HIS A 364 -20.67 21.91 -29.14
N PHE A 365 -21.24 20.70 -29.16
CA PHE A 365 -22.49 20.41 -29.84
C PHE A 365 -23.51 19.87 -28.84
N ALA A 366 -24.70 20.47 -28.81
CA ALA A 366 -25.78 20.07 -27.91
C ALA A 366 -27.09 19.94 -28.68
N VAL A 367 -27.78 18.81 -28.51
CA VAL A 367 -29.14 18.59 -29.01
C VAL A 367 -30.05 18.40 -27.81
N ASN A 368 -31.14 19.16 -27.76
CA ASN A 368 -32.15 19.06 -26.73
C ASN A 368 -33.50 18.80 -27.39
N VAL A 369 -34.24 17.82 -26.87
CA VAL A 369 -35.64 17.55 -27.22
C VAL A 369 -36.45 17.70 -25.94
N GLY A 370 -37.36 18.66 -25.92
CA GLY A 370 -38.19 18.99 -24.77
C GLY A 370 -39.66 18.74 -25.06
N TRP A 371 -40.36 18.18 -24.08
CA TRP A 371 -41.81 18.09 -24.03
C TRP A 371 -42.28 18.98 -22.88
N ARG A 372 -43.33 19.77 -23.14
CA ARG A 372 -44.03 20.53 -22.11
C ARG A 372 -45.47 20.07 -22.14
N GLU A 373 -45.96 19.64 -21.00
CA GLU A 373 -47.34 19.20 -20.84
C GLU A 373 -47.99 19.95 -19.68
N ASN A 374 -49.28 20.22 -19.78
CA ASN A 374 -50.03 20.96 -18.78
C ASN A 374 -51.13 20.09 -18.16
N ASP A 375 -51.20 20.08 -16.83
CA ASP A 375 -52.13 19.32 -16.00
C ASP A 375 -52.12 17.78 -16.21
N THR A 376 -51.34 17.25 -17.15
CA THR A 376 -51.07 15.83 -17.37
C THR A 376 -49.57 15.53 -17.47
N ALA A 377 -49.18 14.27 -17.30
CA ALA A 377 -47.78 13.82 -17.36
C ALA A 377 -47.44 13.11 -18.69
N ALA A 378 -48.20 13.38 -19.75
CA ALA A 378 -48.01 12.77 -21.05
C ALA A 378 -46.79 13.38 -21.80
N LEU A 379 -46.42 12.79 -22.93
CA LEU A 379 -45.24 13.16 -23.74
C LEU A 379 -45.62 13.31 -25.22
N ASP A 380 -46.86 13.71 -25.48
CA ASP A 380 -47.48 13.82 -26.80
C ASP A 380 -47.74 15.27 -27.24
N ASP A 381 -47.97 16.23 -26.33
CA ASP A 381 -48.10 17.66 -26.70
C ASP A 381 -46.80 18.49 -26.60
N TYR A 382 -46.81 19.66 -27.25
CA TYR A 382 -45.77 20.70 -27.29
C TYR A 382 -44.31 20.20 -27.31
N ARG A 383 -43.99 19.31 -28.26
CA ARG A 383 -42.62 18.88 -28.52
C ARG A 383 -41.79 19.99 -29.18
N THR A 384 -40.80 20.49 -28.44
CA THR A 384 -39.77 21.41 -28.93
C THR A 384 -38.43 20.68 -29.11
N TRP A 385 -37.60 21.16 -30.03
CA TRP A 385 -36.22 20.69 -30.14
C TRP A 385 -35.29 21.85 -30.53
N SER A 386 -34.03 21.73 -30.14
CA SER A 386 -32.98 22.69 -30.50
C SER A 386 -31.65 21.94 -30.71
N ALA A 387 -30.90 22.32 -31.74
CA ALA A 387 -29.53 21.87 -31.95
C ALA A 387 -28.61 23.10 -31.96
N THR A 388 -27.61 23.10 -31.09
CA THR A 388 -26.72 24.23 -30.84
C THR A 388 -25.28 23.80 -31.06
N ALA A 389 -24.57 24.51 -31.94
CA ALA A 389 -23.12 24.43 -32.06
C ALA A 389 -22.51 25.71 -31.47
N LEU A 390 -21.65 25.57 -30.45
CA LEU A 390 -21.03 26.68 -29.72
C LEU A 390 -19.52 26.60 -29.86
N VAL A 391 -18.91 27.68 -30.37
CA VAL A 391 -17.45 27.87 -30.37
C VAL A 391 -17.09 28.82 -29.23
N MET A 392 -16.28 28.34 -28.28
CA MET A 392 -15.74 29.15 -27.19
C MET A 392 -14.25 29.43 -27.40
N LEU A 393 -13.90 30.70 -27.62
CA LEU A 393 -12.52 31.19 -27.63
C LEU A 393 -12.28 32.03 -26.37
N PRO A 394 -11.43 31.58 -25.42
CA PRO A 394 -11.08 32.39 -24.27
C PRO A 394 -10.10 33.49 -24.69
N VAL A 395 -10.55 34.76 -24.76
CA VAL A 395 -9.71 35.88 -25.23
C VAL A 395 -8.86 36.50 -24.11
N PHE A 396 -9.50 36.93 -23.01
CA PHE A 396 -8.78 37.60 -21.91
C PHE A 396 -8.02 36.63 -20.99
N ASP A 397 -8.35 35.34 -21.00
CA ASP A 397 -7.61 34.32 -20.26
C ASP A 397 -6.31 33.87 -20.94
N LEU A 398 -6.05 34.25 -22.21
CA LEU A 398 -4.88 33.76 -22.96
C LEU A 398 -3.55 33.96 -22.22
N PRO A 399 -3.28 35.09 -21.54
CA PRO A 399 -2.05 35.24 -20.75
C PRO A 399 -1.97 34.22 -19.61
N ALA A 400 -3.07 33.96 -18.90
CA ALA A 400 -3.13 32.96 -17.83
C ALA A 400 -2.90 31.54 -18.37
N ARG A 401 -3.61 31.16 -19.44
CA ARG A 401 -3.46 29.86 -20.13
C ARG A 401 -2.06 29.67 -20.71
N TRP A 402 -1.43 30.74 -21.20
CA TRP A 402 -0.03 30.71 -21.66
C TRP A 402 0.95 30.43 -20.53
N THR A 403 0.77 31.00 -19.34
CA THR A 403 1.61 30.65 -18.18
C THR A 403 1.41 29.20 -17.75
N GLN A 404 0.20 28.65 -17.84
CA GLN A 404 -0.07 27.22 -17.60
C GLN A 404 0.65 26.33 -18.61
N TYR A 405 0.62 26.66 -19.92
CA TYR A 405 1.39 25.97 -20.95
C TYR A 405 2.91 26.05 -20.69
N ARG A 406 3.44 27.23 -20.36
CA ARG A 406 4.87 27.40 -20.04
C ARG A 406 5.29 26.60 -18.80
N ARG A 407 4.43 26.52 -17.78
CA ARG A 407 4.61 25.65 -16.60
C ARG A 407 4.63 24.17 -17.00
N ALA A 408 3.64 23.69 -17.78
CA ALA A 408 3.59 22.30 -18.21
C ALA A 408 4.80 21.91 -19.09
N ALA A 409 5.26 22.82 -19.95
CA ALA A 409 6.49 22.62 -20.73
C ALA A 409 7.77 22.61 -19.86
N ALA A 410 7.78 23.31 -18.71
CA ALA A 410 8.87 23.20 -17.74
C ALA A 410 8.82 21.86 -16.98
N GLU A 411 7.63 21.39 -16.62
CA GLU A 411 7.43 20.09 -15.96
C GLU A 411 7.81 18.92 -16.88
N GLU A 412 7.52 19.01 -18.19
CA GLU A 412 8.02 18.05 -19.19
C GLU A 412 9.56 17.96 -19.18
N ARG A 413 10.26 19.11 -19.21
CA ARG A 413 11.74 19.13 -19.15
C ARG A 413 12.26 18.59 -17.83
N ARG A 414 11.63 18.94 -16.71
CA ARG A 414 11.95 18.38 -15.39
C ARG A 414 11.81 16.86 -15.38
N SER A 415 10.70 16.33 -15.90
CA SER A 415 10.48 14.87 -15.97
C SER A 415 11.55 14.15 -16.76
N ARG A 416 12.05 14.74 -17.86
CA ARG A 416 13.17 14.16 -18.64
C ARG A 416 14.47 14.13 -17.83
N TYR A 417 14.83 15.24 -17.16
CA TYR A 417 16.03 15.25 -16.31
C TYR A 417 15.91 14.28 -15.12
N THR A 418 14.73 14.16 -14.51
CA THR A 418 14.45 13.15 -13.47
C THR A 418 14.50 11.72 -14.02
N ALA A 419 14.13 11.51 -15.29
CA ALA A 419 14.25 10.22 -15.96
C ALA A 419 15.71 9.84 -16.21
N ASP A 420 16.54 10.78 -16.66
CA ASP A 420 17.97 10.56 -16.89
C ASP A 420 18.73 10.30 -15.58
N ASP A 421 18.44 11.06 -14.52
CA ASP A 421 18.96 10.78 -13.17
C ASP A 421 18.49 9.41 -12.66
N SER A 422 17.22 9.05 -12.87
CA SER A 422 16.70 7.71 -12.49
C SER A 422 17.39 6.56 -13.26
N ARG A 423 17.78 6.77 -14.52
CA ARG A 423 18.58 5.82 -15.32
C ARG A 423 20.00 5.70 -14.76
N ALA A 424 20.63 6.81 -14.39
CA ALA A 424 21.96 6.82 -13.77
C ALA A 424 21.96 6.14 -12.38
N GLN A 425 20.97 6.43 -11.53
CA GLN A 425 20.77 5.77 -10.23
C GLN A 425 20.56 4.26 -10.37
N LEU A 426 19.81 3.81 -11.38
CA LEU A 426 19.66 2.38 -11.69
C LEU A 426 20.99 1.73 -12.08
N GLY A 427 21.80 2.40 -12.90
CA GLY A 427 23.15 1.95 -13.25
C GLY A 427 24.03 1.79 -12.00
N LEU A 428 24.08 2.83 -11.16
CA LEU A 428 24.84 2.82 -9.91
C LEU A 428 24.38 1.71 -8.95
N ALA A 429 23.07 1.47 -8.83
CA ALA A 429 22.53 0.42 -7.99
C ALA A 429 22.96 -0.99 -8.45
N VAL A 430 22.97 -1.26 -9.76
CA VAL A 430 23.46 -2.54 -10.32
C VAL A 430 24.96 -2.70 -10.07
N HIS A 431 25.77 -1.65 -10.27
CA HIS A 431 27.20 -1.67 -9.94
C HIS A 431 27.44 -1.97 -8.45
N ALA A 432 26.73 -1.27 -7.56
CA ALA A 432 26.86 -1.46 -6.12
C ALA A 432 26.48 -2.89 -5.69
N ALA A 433 25.36 -3.43 -6.18
CA ALA A 433 24.93 -4.79 -5.87
C ALA A 433 25.88 -5.86 -6.45
N TRP A 434 26.47 -5.64 -7.62
CA TRP A 434 27.48 -6.54 -8.17
C TRP A 434 28.75 -6.56 -7.31
N HIS A 435 29.27 -5.40 -6.91
CA HIS A 435 30.42 -5.33 -6.01
C HIS A 435 30.13 -5.95 -4.63
N GLU A 436 28.90 -5.81 -4.12
CA GLU A 436 28.48 -6.42 -2.87
C GLU A 436 28.44 -7.95 -2.94
N VAL A 437 28.02 -8.53 -4.07
CA VAL A 437 28.11 -9.99 -4.32
C VAL A 437 29.57 -10.46 -4.29
N GLN A 438 30.49 -9.75 -4.96
CA GLN A 438 31.92 -10.13 -4.95
C GLN A 438 32.51 -10.05 -3.54
N ARG A 439 32.26 -8.95 -2.81
CA ARG A 439 32.69 -8.75 -1.43
C ARG A 439 32.17 -9.85 -0.51
N ALA A 440 30.89 -10.22 -0.64
CA ALA A 440 30.28 -11.28 0.17
C ALA A 440 30.91 -12.65 -0.14
N ARG A 441 31.14 -12.97 -1.41
CA ARG A 441 31.78 -14.21 -1.87
C ARG A 441 33.24 -14.34 -1.38
N GLU A 442 34.03 -13.28 -1.49
CA GLU A 442 35.39 -13.24 -0.93
C GLU A 442 35.36 -13.42 0.59
N SER A 443 34.52 -12.63 1.28
CA SER A 443 34.35 -12.70 2.74
C SER A 443 33.96 -14.10 3.21
N ARG A 444 33.02 -14.76 2.52
CA ARG A 444 32.63 -16.16 2.78
C ARG A 444 33.83 -17.09 2.69
N GLY A 445 34.58 -17.04 1.58
CA GLY A 445 35.77 -17.87 1.41
C GLY A 445 36.84 -17.63 2.48
N HIS A 446 36.94 -16.42 3.06
CA HIS A 446 37.81 -16.15 4.22
C HIS A 446 37.24 -16.69 5.54
N ARG A 447 35.95 -16.50 5.83
CA ARG A 447 35.32 -16.94 7.08
C ARG A 447 35.18 -18.46 7.17
N GLU A 448 34.90 -19.16 6.06
CA GLU A 448 34.90 -20.62 6.00
C GLU A 448 36.29 -21.21 6.35
N ARG A 449 37.37 -20.67 5.77
CA ARG A 449 38.75 -21.08 6.11
C ARG A 449 39.11 -20.76 7.56
N ALA A 450 38.70 -19.60 8.07
CA ALA A 450 38.93 -19.23 9.47
C ALA A 450 38.19 -20.18 10.44
N ALA A 451 36.97 -20.60 10.12
CA ALA A 451 36.25 -21.60 10.90
C ALA A 451 36.97 -22.95 10.89
N GLN A 452 37.36 -23.47 9.73
CA GLN A 452 38.13 -24.73 9.62
C GLN A 452 39.44 -24.69 10.43
N GLN A 453 40.16 -23.57 10.39
CA GLN A 453 41.39 -23.35 11.15
C GLN A 453 41.13 -23.29 12.66
N ALA A 454 40.07 -22.60 13.09
CA ALA A 454 39.70 -22.49 14.50
C ALA A 454 39.21 -23.84 15.07
N GLU A 455 38.49 -24.63 14.28
CA GLU A 455 38.09 -26.00 14.64
C GLU A 455 39.29 -26.94 14.78
N ALA A 456 40.21 -26.94 13.81
CA ALA A 456 41.43 -27.74 13.89
C ALA A 456 42.31 -27.32 15.09
N THR A 457 42.36 -26.01 15.39
CA THR A 457 43.04 -25.49 16.56
C THR A 457 42.37 -25.95 17.86
N LEU A 458 41.03 -25.93 17.92
CA LEU A 458 40.27 -26.39 19.07
C LEU A 458 40.58 -27.86 19.41
N VAL A 459 40.55 -28.75 18.42
CA VAL A 459 40.87 -30.18 18.64
C VAL A 459 42.28 -30.35 19.23
N LEU A 460 43.29 -29.69 18.64
CA LEU A 460 44.67 -29.75 19.12
C LEU A 460 44.87 -29.17 20.53
N MET A 461 44.04 -28.20 20.93
CA MET A 461 44.07 -27.59 22.26
C MET A 461 43.30 -28.41 23.28
N GLU A 462 42.20 -29.06 22.90
CA GLU A 462 41.49 -30.05 23.72
C GLU A 462 42.37 -31.26 24.04
N ASP A 463 43.13 -31.78 23.07
CA ASP A 463 44.13 -32.83 23.28
C ASP A 463 45.20 -32.40 24.29
N ARG A 464 45.76 -31.19 24.15
CA ARG A 464 46.77 -30.65 25.06
C ARG A 464 46.24 -30.40 26.47
N TYR A 465 44.98 -29.97 26.61
CA TYR A 465 44.32 -29.86 27.91
C TYR A 465 44.10 -31.24 28.54
N GLY A 466 43.70 -32.25 27.76
CA GLY A 466 43.58 -33.63 28.22
C GLY A 466 44.89 -34.23 28.76
N LEU A 467 46.03 -33.76 28.24
CA LEU A 467 47.38 -34.11 28.71
C LEU A 467 47.89 -33.24 29.88
N GLY A 468 47.11 -32.25 30.34
CA GLY A 468 47.53 -31.31 31.39
C GLY A 468 48.59 -30.30 30.95
N HIS A 469 48.68 -30.00 29.65
CA HIS A 469 49.67 -29.10 29.05
C HIS A 469 49.08 -27.75 28.59
N LEU A 470 47.82 -27.44 28.94
CA LEU A 470 47.12 -26.21 28.58
C LEU A 470 46.33 -25.66 29.78
N SER A 471 46.21 -24.34 29.90
CA SER A 471 45.38 -23.69 30.93
C SER A 471 43.89 -23.82 30.63
N GLU A 472 43.07 -23.77 31.68
CA GLU A 472 41.60 -23.72 31.56
C GLU A 472 41.14 -22.45 30.82
N PHE A 473 41.84 -21.33 31.06
CA PHE A 473 41.61 -20.05 30.39
C PHE A 473 41.88 -20.13 28.88
N ASP A 474 43.06 -20.63 28.49
CA ASP A 474 43.45 -20.78 27.07
C ASP A 474 42.44 -21.67 26.32
N LEU A 475 41.94 -22.71 26.99
CA LEU A 475 40.96 -23.62 26.41
C LEU A 475 39.60 -22.94 26.19
N VAL A 476 39.10 -22.18 27.17
CA VAL A 476 37.83 -21.41 27.02
C VAL A 476 37.94 -20.33 25.95
N ASP A 477 39.09 -19.64 25.85
CA ASP A 477 39.34 -18.64 24.82
C ASP A 477 39.32 -19.26 23.41
N VAL A 478 39.99 -20.41 23.21
CA VAL A 478 40.00 -21.12 21.92
C VAL A 478 38.60 -21.66 21.57
N GLN A 479 37.84 -22.14 22.54
CA GLN A 479 36.44 -22.58 22.34
C GLN A 479 35.52 -21.43 21.93
N THR A 480 35.69 -20.27 22.56
CA THR A 480 34.94 -19.05 22.24
C THR A 480 35.29 -18.57 20.83
N ALA A 481 36.57 -18.56 20.47
CA ALA A 481 37.05 -18.22 19.13
C ALA A 481 36.51 -19.18 18.05
N ALA A 482 36.53 -20.49 18.29
CA ALA A 482 35.99 -21.49 17.37
C ALA A 482 34.47 -21.38 17.18
N THR A 483 33.73 -21.13 18.26
CA THR A 483 32.27 -20.94 18.21
C THR A 483 31.91 -19.64 17.45
N ALA A 484 32.64 -18.55 17.71
CA ALA A 484 32.48 -17.30 16.97
C ALA A 484 32.83 -17.46 15.47
N ALA A 485 33.90 -18.19 15.14
CA ALA A 485 34.29 -18.44 13.75
C ALA A 485 33.24 -19.29 12.99
N ARG A 486 32.68 -20.33 13.63
CA ARG A 486 31.55 -21.12 13.11
C ARG A 486 30.35 -20.24 12.80
N ALA A 487 29.89 -19.45 13.78
CA ALA A 487 28.77 -18.53 13.60
C ALA A 487 29.02 -17.50 12.48
N ALA A 488 30.25 -16.98 12.39
CA ALA A 488 30.65 -16.03 11.35
C ALA A 488 30.66 -16.65 9.94
N ALA A 489 31.06 -17.93 9.80
CA ALA A 489 31.01 -18.66 8.53
C ALA A 489 29.56 -18.95 8.09
N VAL A 490 28.69 -19.38 9.02
CA VAL A 490 27.24 -19.52 8.78
C VAL A 490 26.65 -18.20 8.29
N ALA A 491 26.93 -17.08 8.98
CA ALA A 491 26.46 -15.76 8.59
C ALA A 491 26.94 -15.37 7.18
N ALA A 492 28.22 -15.60 6.85
CA ALA A 492 28.77 -15.24 5.54
C ALA A 492 28.13 -16.01 4.36
N ARG A 493 27.74 -17.28 4.57
CA ARG A 493 27.01 -18.06 3.57
C ARG A 493 25.68 -17.41 3.20
N TYR A 494 24.93 -16.92 4.20
CA TYR A 494 23.65 -16.26 3.95
C TYR A 494 23.79 -14.79 3.53
N GLU A 495 24.89 -14.11 3.89
CA GLU A 495 25.25 -12.79 3.33
C GLU A 495 25.41 -12.86 1.80
N GLU A 496 26.13 -13.86 1.27
CA GLU A 496 26.30 -14.05 -0.18
C GLU A 496 24.95 -14.27 -0.90
N LEU A 497 24.10 -15.14 -0.33
CA LEU A 497 22.77 -15.42 -0.89
C LEU A 497 21.83 -14.19 -0.83
N ALA A 498 21.93 -13.38 0.22
CA ALA A 498 21.16 -12.14 0.34
C ALA A 498 21.64 -11.06 -0.65
N ALA A 499 22.96 -10.93 -0.84
CA ALA A 499 23.55 -10.04 -1.85
C ALA A 499 23.14 -10.46 -3.27
N LEU A 500 23.14 -11.77 -3.56
CA LEU A 500 22.65 -12.32 -4.83
C LEU A 500 21.18 -11.97 -5.06
N ALA A 501 20.31 -12.20 -4.07
CA ALA A 501 18.90 -11.89 -4.19
C ALA A 501 18.65 -10.40 -4.48
N ALA A 502 19.49 -9.50 -3.94
CA ALA A 502 19.43 -8.07 -4.22
C ALA A 502 19.84 -7.75 -5.67
N LEU A 503 20.90 -8.39 -6.18
CA LEU A 503 21.31 -8.25 -7.58
C LEU A 503 20.23 -8.81 -8.54
N GLU A 504 19.68 -10.01 -8.26
CA GLU A 504 18.59 -10.60 -9.08
C GLU A 504 17.32 -9.74 -9.07
N SER A 505 16.95 -9.18 -7.92
CA SER A 505 15.84 -8.23 -7.79
C SER A 505 16.06 -6.98 -8.65
N LEU A 506 17.25 -6.39 -8.57
CA LEU A 506 17.64 -5.26 -9.41
C LEU A 506 17.71 -5.58 -10.90
N LEU A 507 17.84 -6.84 -11.30
CA LEU A 507 17.82 -7.27 -12.70
C LEU A 507 16.40 -7.54 -13.24
N GLY A 508 15.40 -7.74 -12.37
CA GLY A 508 14.00 -7.99 -12.74
C GLY A 508 13.50 -9.40 -12.41
N GLY A 509 14.08 -10.02 -11.40
CA GLY A 509 13.75 -11.39 -11.00
C GLY A 509 14.46 -12.43 -11.87
N SER A 510 14.46 -13.67 -11.37
CA SER A 510 15.01 -14.80 -12.12
C SER A 510 14.17 -15.08 -13.38
N ALA A 511 14.83 -15.26 -14.52
CA ALA A 511 14.19 -15.58 -15.80
C ALA A 511 13.49 -16.96 -15.83
N ALA A 512 13.41 -17.68 -14.72
CA ALA A 512 12.85 -19.04 -14.62
C ALA A 512 11.32 -19.11 -14.49
N GLY A 513 10.60 -17.98 -14.43
CA GLY A 513 9.13 -17.95 -14.26
C GLY A 513 8.34 -17.17 -15.32
N GLY A 514 9.00 -16.55 -16.30
CA GLY A 514 8.37 -15.58 -17.22
C GLY A 514 7.78 -16.14 -18.51
N GLY A 515 7.61 -17.46 -18.62
CA GLY A 515 7.37 -18.12 -19.91
C GLY A 515 5.90 -18.23 -20.38
N GLU A 516 4.92 -18.25 -19.47
CA GLU A 516 3.67 -18.96 -19.78
C GLU A 516 2.34 -18.26 -19.38
N GLU A 517 2.36 -17.08 -18.74
CA GLU A 517 1.13 -16.38 -18.29
C GLU A 517 0.81 -15.06 -19.01
N ASP A 518 1.62 -14.58 -19.96
CA ASP A 518 1.37 -13.33 -20.72
C ASP A 518 0.77 -13.61 -22.11
N ARG A 519 -0.39 -14.31 -22.14
CA ARG A 519 -1.24 -14.53 -23.34
C ARG A 519 -2.71 -14.28 -23.06
#